data_AF-A0A9P4WDB3-F1
#
_entry.id   AF-A0A9P4WDB3-F1
#
_cell.length_a   1.000
_cell.length_b   1.000
_cell.length_c   1.000
_cell.angle_alpha   90.00
_cell.angle_beta   90.00
_cell.angle_gamma   90.00
#
_symmetry.space_group_name_H-M   'P 1'
#
loop_
_entity.id
_entity.type
_entity.pdbx_description
1 polymer ?
#
loop_
_entity_poly.entity_id
_entity_poly.type
_entity_poly.pdbx_seq_one_letter_code
_entity_poly.pdbx_strand_id
1 'polypeptide(L)'
;MSSRLIVSSTSSALPADNITTTHNLDPTATDFQPGFMLPVPFCPAPGRISTNIRMLPLHDRQALLYSAPIPIYIGNCLLATISSALLLAVSRHAQPFITYGYIALAPDTDSVGVTTLLNHLLAVTNDSAQMSQLDNIDFMTSLAVCQASYRLGMGKLTKHVFYRLEQYLLHHLPSGPEIDAVWWFRASHPKLYHVMLRSVATKLREGSVANECVFRAFCSERYELDMAIQEKIEELDGEETKDARRKVEADKRKKEGETRRAMVKLFLFAEQQQEEERRQMEMDEEQDAYQSEGKGQEVQERGVDGGTVVTEHSTYATSTMGIAW
;
A
#
# COMPACT_ATOMS: atom_id res chain seq x y z
N MET A 1 37.98 -34.54 5.72
CA MET A 1 37.76 -35.84 6.40
C MET A 1 36.33 -36.27 6.08
N SER A 2 36.19 -37.18 5.11
CA SER A 2 34.91 -37.64 4.57
C SER A 2 34.37 -38.81 5.37
N SER A 3 33.16 -38.67 5.90
CA SER A 3 32.39 -39.78 6.46
C SER A 3 31.14 -39.99 5.62
N ARG A 4 31.15 -41.08 4.84
CA ARG A 4 30.00 -41.60 4.07
C ARG A 4 29.07 -42.34 5.04
N LEU A 5 27.79 -41.97 5.05
CA LEU A 5 26.74 -42.74 5.75
C LEU A 5 26.12 -43.75 4.78
N ILE A 6 26.11 -45.00 5.24
CA ILE A 6 25.55 -46.18 4.60
C ILE A 6 24.06 -46.25 4.95
N VAL A 7 23.20 -46.34 3.92
CA VAL A 7 21.75 -46.57 4.10
C VAL A 7 21.49 -48.06 3.95
N SER A 8 21.11 -48.70 5.06
CA SER A 8 20.66 -50.10 5.10
C SER A 8 19.17 -50.16 4.80
N SER A 9 18.81 -50.93 3.77
CA SER A 9 17.45 -51.19 3.32
C SER A 9 16.91 -52.43 4.03
N THR A 10 15.86 -52.31 4.83
CA THR A 10 15.11 -53.46 5.36
C THR A 10 13.76 -53.54 4.67
N SER A 11 13.65 -54.50 3.77
CA SER A 11 12.43 -54.97 3.12
C SER A 11 11.62 -55.82 4.11
N SER A 12 10.43 -55.37 4.50
CA SER A 12 9.46 -56.22 5.21
C SER A 12 8.40 -56.74 4.24
N ALA A 13 8.31 -58.07 4.18
CA ALA A 13 7.33 -58.81 3.42
C ALA A 13 5.95 -58.75 4.09
N LEU A 14 4.91 -58.56 3.29
CA LEU A 14 3.51 -58.72 3.68
C LEU A 14 3.04 -60.15 3.39
N PRO A 15 2.24 -60.78 4.27
CA PRO A 15 1.54 -62.02 3.93
C PRO A 15 0.25 -61.73 3.15
N ALA A 16 0.02 -62.56 2.14
CA ALA A 16 -1.19 -62.61 1.34
C ALA A 16 -2.22 -63.51 2.04
N ASP A 17 -3.40 -62.99 2.35
CA ASP A 17 -4.55 -63.79 2.72
C ASP A 17 -5.72 -63.53 1.76
N ASN A 18 -6.07 -64.62 1.08
CA ASN A 18 -7.25 -64.85 0.27
C ASN A 18 -8.52 -64.78 1.13
N ILE A 19 -9.49 -63.94 0.77
CA ILE A 19 -10.90 -64.19 1.11
C ILE A 19 -11.77 -63.92 -0.12
N THR A 20 -12.25 -65.02 -0.70
CA THR A 20 -13.27 -65.08 -1.73
C THR A 20 -14.64 -65.05 -1.05
N THR A 21 -15.41 -63.97 -1.20
CA THR A 21 -16.83 -63.96 -0.80
C THR A 21 -17.69 -63.51 -1.98
N THR A 22 -18.33 -64.49 -2.60
CA THR A 22 -19.37 -64.33 -3.61
C THR A 22 -20.68 -63.94 -2.93
N HIS A 23 -21.17 -62.72 -3.19
CA HIS A 23 -22.55 -62.33 -2.88
C HIS A 23 -23.38 -62.26 -4.16
N ASN A 24 -24.35 -63.18 -4.24
CA ASN A 24 -25.48 -63.14 -5.17
C ASN A 24 -26.32 -61.88 -4.91
N LEU A 25 -26.68 -61.15 -5.96
CA LEU A 25 -27.69 -60.10 -5.92
C LEU A 25 -28.86 -60.49 -6.82
N ASP A 26 -30.01 -60.63 -6.17
CA ASP A 26 -31.35 -60.77 -6.75
C ASP A 26 -31.71 -59.55 -7.63
N PRO A 27 -32.28 -59.75 -8.84
CA PRO A 27 -32.73 -58.66 -9.68
C PRO A 27 -34.26 -58.56 -9.70
N THR A 28 -34.90 -58.04 -8.64
CA THR A 28 -36.33 -57.65 -8.72
C THR A 28 -36.67 -56.57 -7.68
N ALA A 29 -36.80 -55.32 -8.11
CA ALA A 29 -37.76 -54.34 -7.59
C ALA A 29 -37.67 -53.03 -8.40
N THR A 30 -38.47 -52.97 -9.45
CA THR A 30 -38.96 -51.73 -10.06
C THR A 30 -39.93 -51.06 -9.09
N ASP A 31 -39.64 -49.84 -8.64
CA ASP A 31 -40.64 -48.83 -8.29
C ASP A 31 -40.03 -47.44 -8.41
N PHE A 32 -40.30 -46.79 -9.54
CA PHE A 32 -39.95 -45.40 -9.81
C PHE A 32 -40.97 -44.48 -9.13
N GLN A 33 -40.54 -43.73 -8.12
CA GLN A 33 -41.29 -42.58 -7.63
C GLN A 33 -40.94 -41.32 -8.45
N PRO A 34 -41.92 -40.56 -8.97
CA PRO A 34 -41.66 -39.27 -9.58
C PRO A 34 -41.72 -38.19 -8.48
N GLY A 35 -40.60 -37.51 -8.19
CA GLY A 35 -40.69 -36.37 -7.26
C GLY A 35 -39.41 -35.79 -6.67
N PHE A 36 -38.21 -36.33 -6.95
CA PHE A 36 -36.98 -35.64 -6.58
C PHE A 36 -36.56 -34.67 -7.69
N MET A 37 -36.98 -33.41 -7.58
CA MET A 37 -36.28 -32.33 -8.27
C MET A 37 -34.85 -32.30 -7.72
N LEU A 38 -33.91 -32.89 -8.46
CA LEU A 38 -32.50 -32.66 -8.24
C LEU A 38 -32.27 -31.13 -8.30
N PRO A 39 -31.53 -30.54 -7.34
CA PRO A 39 -31.19 -29.13 -7.41
C PRO A 39 -30.50 -28.88 -8.75
N VAL A 40 -31.09 -27.98 -9.54
CA VAL A 40 -30.56 -27.60 -10.85
C VAL A 40 -29.11 -27.17 -10.62
N PRO A 41 -28.13 -27.76 -11.33
CA PRO A 41 -26.75 -27.35 -11.18
C PRO A 41 -26.68 -25.86 -11.51
N PHE A 42 -26.35 -25.06 -10.49
CA PHE A 42 -26.08 -23.65 -10.67
C PHE A 42 -24.83 -23.57 -11.53
N CYS A 43 -25.02 -23.43 -12.84
CA CYS A 43 -23.99 -23.05 -13.77
C CYS A 43 -23.91 -21.51 -13.70
N PRO A 44 -22.99 -20.91 -12.92
CA PRO A 44 -22.77 -19.48 -13.04
C PRO A 44 -22.45 -19.18 -14.50
N ALA A 45 -23.17 -18.23 -15.08
CA ALA A 45 -22.99 -17.84 -16.47
C ALA A 45 -21.49 -17.62 -16.77
N PRO A 46 -20.97 -18.07 -17.92
CA PRO A 46 -19.57 -17.93 -18.29
C PRO A 46 -19.27 -16.45 -18.56
N GLY A 47 -19.03 -15.69 -17.50
CA GLY A 47 -18.88 -14.25 -17.56
C GLY A 47 -18.14 -13.72 -16.34
N ARG A 48 -16.81 -13.90 -16.30
CA ARG A 48 -15.86 -13.15 -15.44
C ARG A 48 -16.32 -12.81 -14.01
N ILE A 49 -16.96 -13.73 -13.29
CA ILE A 49 -17.27 -13.48 -11.89
C ILE A 49 -16.11 -13.98 -11.02
N SER A 50 -14.98 -13.27 -11.09
CA SER A 50 -14.01 -13.28 -9.97
C SER A 50 -14.57 -12.36 -8.88
N THR A 51 -15.73 -12.71 -8.33
CA THR A 51 -16.27 -12.04 -7.15
C THR A 51 -15.52 -12.52 -5.93
N ASN A 52 -15.35 -11.61 -4.98
CA ASN A 52 -14.94 -12.00 -3.65
C ASN A 52 -16.07 -12.87 -3.08
N ILE A 53 -15.87 -14.19 -2.97
CA ILE A 53 -16.91 -15.13 -2.50
C ILE A 53 -17.50 -14.75 -1.14
N ARG A 54 -16.74 -13.97 -0.35
CA ARG A 54 -17.17 -13.39 0.92
C ARG A 54 -18.39 -12.47 0.82
N MET A 55 -18.64 -11.92 -0.37
CA MET A 55 -19.77 -11.03 -0.63
C MET A 55 -21.02 -11.80 -1.07
N LEU A 56 -20.92 -13.10 -1.29
CA LEU A 56 -22.06 -13.94 -1.67
C LEU A 56 -22.88 -14.32 -0.44
N PRO A 57 -24.21 -14.42 -0.56
CA PRO A 57 -25.07 -15.02 0.46
C PRO A 57 -24.54 -16.40 0.89
N LEU A 58 -24.75 -16.77 2.15
CA LEU A 58 -24.24 -18.05 2.68
C LEU A 58 -24.74 -19.26 1.87
N HIS A 59 -26.02 -19.27 1.50
CA HIS A 59 -26.60 -20.33 0.67
C HIS A 59 -25.84 -20.51 -0.66
N ASP A 60 -25.52 -19.40 -1.34
CA ASP A 60 -24.81 -19.45 -2.63
C ASP A 60 -23.35 -19.86 -2.46
N ARG A 61 -22.72 -19.49 -1.34
CA ARG A 61 -21.37 -19.97 -1.00
C ARG A 61 -21.35 -21.49 -0.79
N GLN A 62 -22.34 -22.02 -0.07
CA GLN A 62 -22.47 -23.45 0.18
C GLN A 62 -22.79 -24.22 -1.11
N ALA A 63 -23.57 -23.64 -2.03
CA ALA A 63 -23.86 -24.23 -3.33
C ALA A 63 -22.58 -24.51 -4.15
N LEU A 64 -21.52 -23.71 -3.97
CA LEU A 64 -20.22 -23.91 -4.63
C LEU A 64 -19.51 -25.20 -4.19
N LEU A 65 -19.89 -25.84 -3.10
CA LEU A 65 -19.26 -27.06 -2.60
C LEU A 65 -19.76 -28.33 -3.32
N TYR A 66 -20.92 -28.27 -3.99
CA TYR A 66 -21.57 -29.45 -4.59
C TYR A 66 -21.14 -29.78 -6.01
N SER A 67 -19.97 -29.31 -6.45
CA SER A 67 -19.46 -29.60 -7.80
C SER A 67 -18.37 -30.68 -7.78
N ALA A 68 -17.96 -31.15 -8.96
CA ALA A 68 -16.93 -32.17 -9.10
C ALA A 68 -15.64 -31.78 -8.35
N PRO A 69 -15.06 -32.68 -7.54
CA PRO A 69 -13.81 -32.42 -6.84
C PRO A 69 -12.64 -32.46 -7.82
N ILE A 70 -11.72 -31.51 -7.66
CA ILE A 70 -10.47 -31.41 -8.41
C ILE A 70 -9.32 -31.73 -7.45
N PRO A 71 -8.54 -32.80 -7.69
CA PRO A 71 -7.37 -33.09 -6.89
C PRO A 71 -6.23 -32.11 -7.17
N ILE A 72 -5.52 -31.74 -6.11
CA ILE A 72 -4.35 -30.86 -6.11
C ILE A 72 -3.13 -31.68 -5.72
N TYR A 73 -2.13 -31.71 -6.59
CA TYR A 73 -0.88 -32.43 -6.40
C TYR A 73 0.28 -31.47 -6.19
N ILE A 74 1.23 -31.84 -5.34
CA ILE A 74 2.56 -31.24 -5.28
C ILE A 74 3.55 -32.34 -5.67
N GLY A 75 4.18 -32.20 -6.83
CA GLY A 75 4.91 -33.31 -7.45
C GLY A 75 3.99 -34.51 -7.69
N ASN A 76 4.30 -35.66 -7.09
CA ASN A 76 3.51 -36.90 -7.21
C ASN A 76 2.58 -37.15 -6.01
N CYS A 77 2.52 -36.23 -5.04
CA CYS A 77 1.75 -36.40 -3.82
C CYS A 77 0.40 -35.68 -3.94
N LEU A 78 -0.69 -36.41 -3.74
CA LEU A 78 -2.02 -35.81 -3.56
C LEU A 78 -2.02 -35.03 -2.25
N LEU A 79 -2.22 -33.73 -2.32
CA LEU A 79 -2.28 -32.87 -1.15
C LEU A 79 -3.71 -32.71 -0.64
N ALA A 80 -4.62 -32.31 -1.53
CA ALA A 80 -6.00 -31.97 -1.17
C ALA A 80 -6.93 -32.04 -2.39
N THR A 81 -8.23 -31.88 -2.15
CA THR A 81 -9.26 -31.76 -3.20
C THR A 81 -10.05 -30.48 -3.02
N ILE A 82 -10.38 -29.78 -4.11
CA ILE A 82 -11.24 -28.59 -4.10
C ILE A 82 -12.40 -28.75 -5.08
N SER A 83 -13.59 -28.26 -4.71
CA SER A 83 -14.73 -28.21 -5.62
C SER A 83 -14.43 -27.33 -6.85
N SER A 84 -14.74 -27.82 -8.06
CA SER A 84 -14.49 -27.10 -9.31
C SER A 84 -15.15 -25.72 -9.40
N ALA A 85 -16.41 -25.60 -8.97
CA ALA A 85 -17.17 -24.36 -8.94
C ALA A 85 -16.55 -23.36 -7.95
N LEU A 86 -16.10 -23.84 -6.79
CA LEU A 86 -15.39 -23.02 -5.81
C LEU A 86 -14.08 -22.48 -6.40
N LEU A 87 -13.28 -23.35 -7.02
CA LEU A 87 -12.03 -22.96 -7.69
C LEU A 87 -12.27 -21.89 -8.77
N LEU A 88 -13.27 -22.09 -9.63
CA LEU A 88 -13.64 -21.16 -10.70
C LEU A 88 -14.10 -19.79 -10.16
N ALA A 89 -14.77 -19.76 -9.01
CA ALA A 89 -15.22 -18.52 -8.39
C ALA A 89 -14.04 -17.70 -7.82
N VAL A 90 -13.02 -18.36 -7.25
CA VAL A 90 -11.96 -17.68 -6.49
C VAL A 90 -10.67 -17.46 -7.26
N SER A 91 -10.36 -18.33 -8.23
CA SER A 91 -9.10 -18.27 -8.97
C SER A 91 -9.25 -17.53 -10.30
N ARG A 92 -8.32 -16.59 -10.54
CA ARG A 92 -8.20 -15.90 -11.84
C ARG A 92 -7.68 -16.81 -12.96
N HIS A 93 -7.06 -17.92 -12.60
CA HIS A 93 -6.35 -18.82 -13.50
C HIS A 93 -6.96 -20.23 -13.47
N ALA A 94 -8.17 -20.39 -12.94
CA ALA A 94 -8.83 -21.68 -12.79
C ALA A 94 -8.87 -22.48 -14.09
N GLN A 95 -9.20 -21.84 -15.21
CA GLN A 95 -9.28 -22.50 -16.52
C GLN A 95 -7.96 -23.13 -16.99
N PRO A 96 -6.82 -22.38 -17.03
CA PRO A 96 -5.54 -22.99 -17.37
C PRO A 96 -5.04 -24.03 -16.36
N PHE A 97 -5.48 -23.98 -15.10
CA PHE A 97 -5.08 -24.95 -14.08
C PHE A 97 -5.79 -26.30 -14.20
N ILE A 98 -6.98 -26.34 -14.82
CA ILE A 98 -7.70 -27.59 -15.05
C ILE A 98 -7.16 -28.20 -16.34
N THR A 99 -5.97 -28.79 -16.26
CA THR A 99 -5.45 -29.63 -17.33
C THR A 99 -5.76 -31.07 -16.95
N TYR A 100 -6.57 -31.77 -17.75
CA TYR A 100 -6.95 -33.17 -17.50
C TYR A 100 -7.69 -33.45 -16.17
N GLY A 101 -8.33 -32.45 -15.57
CA GLY A 101 -9.17 -32.63 -14.38
C GLY A 101 -8.44 -32.59 -13.04
N TYR A 102 -7.17 -32.19 -12.99
CA TYR A 102 -6.40 -32.01 -11.75
C TYR A 102 -5.52 -30.75 -11.81
N ILE A 103 -5.00 -30.32 -10.65
CA ILE A 103 -4.01 -29.24 -10.54
C ILE A 103 -2.68 -29.84 -10.11
N ALA A 104 -1.61 -29.60 -10.89
CA ALA A 104 -0.24 -29.90 -10.49
C ALA A 104 0.49 -28.62 -10.10
N LEU A 105 0.85 -28.52 -8.82
CA LEU A 105 1.68 -27.46 -8.29
C LEU A 105 3.15 -27.86 -8.37
N ALA A 106 4.01 -26.85 -8.48
CA ALA A 106 5.45 -27.04 -8.52
C ALA A 106 5.96 -27.63 -7.18
N PRO A 107 7.00 -28.49 -7.20
CA PRO A 107 7.46 -29.23 -6.02
C PRO A 107 8.03 -28.33 -4.91
N ASP A 108 8.37 -27.08 -5.22
CA ASP A 108 8.81 -26.02 -4.29
C ASP A 108 7.64 -25.30 -3.60
N THR A 109 6.40 -25.72 -3.85
CA THR A 109 5.22 -25.12 -3.21
C THR A 109 5.06 -25.65 -1.80
N ASP A 110 4.91 -24.74 -0.83
CA ASP A 110 4.69 -25.12 0.55
C ASP A 110 3.29 -25.74 0.75
N SER A 111 3.25 -27.00 1.17
CA SER A 111 2.02 -27.75 1.45
C SER A 111 1.18 -27.14 2.58
N VAL A 112 1.82 -26.55 3.59
CA VAL A 112 1.14 -25.88 4.71
C VAL A 112 0.40 -24.65 4.20
N GLY A 113 1.04 -23.85 3.34
CA GLY A 113 0.42 -22.68 2.73
C GLY A 113 -0.82 -23.02 1.92
N VAL A 114 -0.75 -24.08 1.11
CA VAL A 114 -1.89 -24.56 0.31
C VAL A 114 -3.01 -25.08 1.21
N THR A 115 -2.69 -25.92 2.20
CA THR A 115 -3.67 -26.50 3.11
C THR A 115 -4.38 -25.42 3.93
N THR A 116 -3.64 -24.43 4.43
CA THR A 116 -4.17 -23.28 5.18
C THR A 116 -5.11 -22.44 4.32
N LEU A 117 -4.73 -22.18 3.07
CA LEU A 117 -5.57 -21.44 2.12
C LEU A 117 -6.88 -22.18 1.80
N LEU A 118 -6.83 -23.50 1.61
CA LEU A 118 -8.01 -24.32 1.35
C LEU A 118 -8.92 -24.43 2.58
N ASN A 119 -8.36 -24.60 3.77
CA ASN A 119 -9.12 -24.60 5.01
C ASN A 119 -9.84 -23.27 5.22
N HIS A 120 -9.15 -22.14 4.96
CA HIS A 120 -9.77 -20.82 4.99
C HIS A 120 -10.91 -20.68 3.98
N LEU A 121 -10.74 -21.22 2.77
CA LEU A 121 -11.80 -21.23 1.76
C LEU A 121 -13.02 -22.02 2.22
N LEU A 122 -12.81 -23.22 2.77
CA LEU A 122 -13.88 -24.06 3.30
C LEU A 122 -14.61 -23.37 4.47
N ALA A 123 -13.85 -22.73 5.36
CA ALA A 123 -14.41 -21.95 6.46
C ALA A 123 -15.26 -20.79 5.95
N VAL A 124 -14.76 -20.01 5.00
CA VAL A 124 -15.51 -18.91 4.37
C VAL A 124 -16.73 -19.42 3.62
N THR A 125 -16.72 -20.62 3.05
CA THR A 125 -17.92 -21.16 2.40
C THR A 125 -18.99 -21.65 3.38
N ASN A 126 -18.57 -22.17 4.53
CA ASN A 126 -19.47 -22.79 5.50
C ASN A 126 -20.00 -21.84 6.57
N ASP A 127 -19.23 -20.80 6.93
CA ASP A 127 -19.53 -19.92 8.05
C ASP A 127 -19.19 -18.45 7.71
N SER A 128 -20.09 -17.54 8.04
CA SER A 128 -19.84 -16.09 7.98
C SER A 128 -18.92 -15.58 9.09
N ALA A 129 -18.84 -16.26 10.23
CA ALA A 129 -18.05 -15.83 11.38
C ALA A 129 -16.56 -16.15 11.25
N GLN A 130 -16.16 -17.09 10.39
CA GLN A 130 -14.77 -17.57 10.28
C GLN A 130 -13.93 -16.83 9.23
N MET A 131 -14.30 -15.60 8.89
CA MET A 131 -13.57 -14.81 7.89
C MET A 131 -12.17 -14.36 8.35
N SER A 132 -11.84 -14.51 9.63
CA SER A 132 -10.61 -14.04 10.27
C SER A 132 -9.50 -15.08 10.43
N GLN A 133 -9.65 -16.31 9.91
CA GLN A 133 -8.63 -17.36 10.11
C GLN A 133 -7.23 -16.97 9.61
N LEU A 134 -7.15 -16.16 8.55
CA LEU A 134 -5.87 -15.66 8.02
C LEU A 134 -5.33 -14.42 8.76
N ASP A 135 -6.07 -13.87 9.72
CA ASP A 135 -5.68 -12.66 10.45
C ASP A 135 -4.65 -12.94 11.55
N ASN A 136 -4.58 -14.17 12.05
CA ASN A 136 -3.76 -14.56 13.22
C ASN A 136 -2.77 -15.70 12.91
N ILE A 137 -2.19 -15.72 11.70
CA ILE A 137 -1.15 -16.69 11.33
C ILE A 137 0.24 -16.03 11.41
N ASP A 138 1.25 -16.85 11.71
CA ASP A 138 2.65 -16.41 11.80
C ASP A 138 3.20 -15.95 10.44
N PHE A 139 4.38 -15.33 10.45
CA PHE A 139 5.00 -14.77 9.26
C PHE A 139 5.28 -15.83 8.19
N MET A 140 5.82 -16.99 8.58
CA MET A 140 6.19 -18.05 7.64
C MET A 140 4.95 -18.65 6.99
N THR A 141 3.92 -18.96 7.76
CA THR A 141 2.63 -19.42 7.21
C THR A 141 1.97 -18.35 6.35
N SER A 142 2.05 -17.07 6.73
CA SER A 142 1.53 -15.96 5.91
C SER A 142 2.20 -15.93 4.53
N LEU A 143 3.52 -16.09 4.49
CA LEU A 143 4.30 -16.10 3.27
C LEU A 143 3.98 -17.33 2.40
N ALA A 144 3.89 -18.51 3.03
CA ALA A 144 3.46 -19.75 2.37
C ALA A 144 2.04 -19.63 1.78
N VAL A 145 1.10 -19.02 2.49
CA VAL A 145 -0.26 -18.74 2.00
C VAL A 145 -0.22 -17.78 0.81
N CYS A 146 0.61 -16.74 0.85
CA CYS A 146 0.81 -15.84 -0.27
C CYS A 146 1.40 -16.56 -1.50
N GLN A 147 2.37 -17.47 -1.31
CA GLN A 147 2.93 -18.28 -2.38
C GLN A 147 1.87 -19.20 -2.99
N ALA A 148 1.17 -19.97 -2.17
CA ALA A 148 0.09 -20.87 -2.59
C ALA A 148 -1.00 -20.12 -3.36
N SER A 149 -1.40 -18.96 -2.85
CA SER A 149 -2.39 -18.08 -3.48
C SER A 149 -1.93 -17.56 -4.83
N TYR A 150 -0.66 -17.18 -4.98
CA TYR A 150 -0.10 -16.79 -6.26
C TYR A 150 -0.15 -17.96 -7.26
N ARG A 151 0.33 -19.14 -6.84
CA ARG A 151 0.32 -20.36 -7.67
C ARG A 151 -1.07 -20.80 -8.07
N LEU A 152 -2.07 -20.66 -7.20
CA LEU A 152 -3.46 -21.01 -7.48
C LEU A 152 -4.27 -19.88 -8.11
N GLY A 153 -3.70 -18.69 -8.33
CA GLY A 153 -4.39 -17.53 -8.90
C GLY A 153 -5.46 -16.91 -7.97
N MET A 154 -5.34 -17.11 -6.66
CA MET A 154 -6.30 -16.71 -5.63
C MET A 154 -5.92 -15.39 -4.92
N GLY A 155 -5.05 -14.57 -5.53
CA GLY A 155 -4.46 -13.38 -4.91
C GLY A 155 -5.45 -12.36 -4.32
N LYS A 156 -6.69 -12.30 -4.82
CA LYS A 156 -7.74 -11.44 -4.23
C LYS A 156 -8.10 -11.84 -2.80
N LEU A 157 -8.06 -13.13 -2.48
CA LEU A 157 -8.41 -13.63 -1.15
C LEU A 157 -7.34 -13.33 -0.12
N THR A 158 -6.07 -13.39 -0.50
CA THR A 158 -4.93 -13.21 0.41
C THR A 158 -4.34 -11.81 0.35
N LYS A 159 -5.04 -10.85 -0.27
CA LYS A 159 -4.56 -9.46 -0.42
C LYS A 159 -4.24 -8.79 0.92
N HIS A 160 -5.08 -9.02 1.93
CA HIS A 160 -4.90 -8.51 3.29
C HIS A 160 -3.66 -9.12 3.97
N VAL A 161 -3.44 -10.44 3.85
CA VAL A 161 -2.23 -11.13 4.32
C VAL A 161 -0.98 -10.53 3.68
N PHE A 162 -1.02 -10.32 2.35
CA PHE A 162 0.09 -9.71 1.62
C PHE A 162 0.41 -8.30 2.14
N TYR A 163 -0.61 -7.46 2.35
CA TYR A 163 -0.38 -6.12 2.89
C TYR A 163 0.15 -6.14 4.31
N ARG A 164 -0.29 -7.09 5.15
CA ARG A 164 0.25 -7.26 6.50
C ARG A 164 1.74 -7.62 6.45
N LEU A 165 2.14 -8.55 5.57
CA LEU A 165 3.55 -8.89 5.35
C LEU A 165 4.36 -7.69 4.87
N GLU A 166 3.81 -6.91 3.93
CA GLU A 166 4.44 -5.68 3.44
C GLU A 166 4.66 -4.67 4.58
N GLN A 167 3.64 -4.44 5.42
CA GLN A 167 3.77 -3.56 6.59
C GLN A 167 4.76 -4.10 7.61
N TYR A 168 4.75 -5.42 7.88
CA TYR A 168 5.70 -6.04 8.77
C TYR A 168 7.14 -5.79 8.31
N LEU A 169 7.43 -6.06 7.03
CA LEU A 169 8.76 -5.87 6.45
C LEU A 169 9.20 -4.40 6.41
N LEU A 170 8.26 -3.45 6.33
CA LEU A 170 8.58 -2.02 6.37
C LEU A 170 9.02 -1.53 7.76
N HIS A 171 8.42 -2.08 8.82
CA HIS A 171 8.63 -1.58 10.19
C HIS A 171 9.55 -2.46 11.04
N HIS A 172 9.75 -3.71 10.67
CA HIS A 172 10.56 -4.68 11.41
C HIS A 172 11.70 -5.21 10.55
N LEU A 173 12.86 -5.42 11.20
CA LEU A 173 13.97 -6.13 10.58
C LEU A 173 13.66 -7.63 10.59
N PRO A 174 13.50 -8.29 9.43
CA PRO A 174 13.25 -9.72 9.38
C PRO A 174 14.47 -10.49 9.91
N SER A 175 14.19 -11.61 10.58
CA SER A 175 15.19 -12.59 10.99
C SER A 175 15.81 -13.30 9.79
N GLY A 176 16.98 -13.92 9.96
CA GLY A 176 17.66 -14.68 8.89
C GLY A 176 16.76 -15.70 8.17
N PRO A 177 16.00 -16.55 8.89
CA PRO A 177 15.06 -17.49 8.27
C PRO A 177 13.95 -16.80 7.46
N GLU A 178 13.48 -15.63 7.90
CA GLU A 178 12.46 -14.87 7.19
C GLU A 178 13.02 -14.24 5.91
N ILE A 179 14.26 -13.74 5.96
CA ILE A 179 14.99 -13.25 4.79
C ILE A 179 15.17 -14.38 3.77
N ASP A 180 15.58 -15.56 4.23
CA ASP A 180 15.73 -16.75 3.37
C ASP A 180 14.41 -17.14 2.71
N ALA A 181 13.32 -17.11 3.46
CA ALA A 181 12.01 -17.43 2.93
C ALA A 181 11.58 -16.43 1.86
N VAL A 182 11.70 -15.13 2.12
CA VAL A 182 11.35 -14.09 1.14
C VAL A 182 12.26 -14.15 -0.08
N TRP A 183 13.55 -14.42 0.11
CA TRP A 183 14.52 -14.63 -0.96
C TRP A 183 14.12 -15.80 -1.86
N TRP A 184 13.73 -16.93 -1.27
CA TRP A 184 13.28 -18.12 -2.00
C TRP A 184 12.05 -17.82 -2.86
N PHE A 185 11.11 -17.01 -2.35
CA PHE A 185 9.87 -16.67 -3.07
C PHE A 185 9.94 -15.40 -3.95
N ARG A 186 11.13 -14.82 -4.16
CA ARG A 186 11.31 -13.55 -4.89
C ARG A 186 10.68 -13.53 -6.29
N ALA A 187 10.66 -14.67 -6.98
CA ALA A 187 10.05 -14.81 -8.30
C ALA A 187 8.51 -14.71 -8.26
N SER A 188 7.88 -15.20 -7.19
CA SER A 188 6.42 -15.17 -7.03
C SER A 188 5.93 -13.81 -6.52
N HIS A 189 6.70 -13.16 -5.64
CA HIS A 189 6.34 -11.90 -4.99
C HIS A 189 7.48 -10.87 -5.03
N PRO A 190 7.82 -10.33 -6.21
CA PRO A 190 8.95 -9.41 -6.36
C PRO A 190 8.79 -8.15 -5.52
N LYS A 191 7.54 -7.69 -5.32
CA LYS A 191 7.24 -6.53 -4.47
C LYS A 191 7.64 -6.77 -3.00
N LEU A 192 7.34 -7.93 -2.41
CA LEU A 192 7.74 -8.22 -1.02
C LEU A 192 9.26 -8.28 -0.91
N TYR A 193 9.92 -8.89 -1.90
CA TYR A 193 11.37 -8.93 -1.97
C TYR A 193 12.00 -7.53 -2.02
N HIS A 194 11.49 -6.62 -2.86
CA HIS A 194 11.99 -5.24 -2.90
C HIS A 194 11.74 -4.47 -1.60
N VAL A 195 10.59 -4.68 -0.96
CA VAL A 195 10.28 -4.07 0.34
C VAL A 195 11.23 -4.57 1.42
N MET A 196 11.48 -5.88 1.47
CA MET A 196 12.47 -6.49 2.37
C MET A 196 13.86 -5.91 2.12
N LEU A 197 14.34 -5.88 0.87
CA LEU A 197 15.65 -5.32 0.53
C LEU A 197 15.77 -3.86 0.96
N ARG A 198 14.76 -3.04 0.66
CA ARG A 198 14.77 -1.62 1.05
C ARG A 198 14.83 -1.47 2.57
N SER A 199 14.04 -2.25 3.31
CA SER A 199 14.01 -2.21 4.78
C SER A 199 15.36 -2.62 5.38
N VAL A 200 15.91 -3.76 4.94
CA VAL A 200 17.22 -4.27 5.38
C VAL A 200 18.33 -3.26 5.06
N ALA A 201 18.39 -2.76 3.81
CA ALA A 201 19.37 -1.77 3.39
C ALA A 201 19.29 -0.48 4.22
N THR A 202 18.07 0.02 4.46
CA THR A 202 17.85 1.21 5.30
C THR A 202 18.36 0.97 6.72
N LYS A 203 18.03 -0.18 7.32
CA LYS A 203 18.42 -0.49 8.70
C LYS A 203 19.92 -0.74 8.86
N LEU A 204 20.57 -1.35 7.86
CA LEU A 204 22.03 -1.49 7.84
C LEU A 204 22.71 -0.13 7.73
N ARG A 205 22.24 0.72 6.81
CA ARG A 205 22.76 2.07 6.64
C ARG A 205 22.62 2.92 7.90
N GLU A 206 21.49 2.80 8.58
CA GLU A 206 21.21 3.48 9.85
C GLU A 206 21.99 2.88 11.05
N GLY A 207 22.72 1.77 10.87
CA GLY A 207 23.39 1.07 11.97
C GLY A 207 22.41 0.49 13.01
N SER A 208 21.15 0.25 12.61
CA SER A 208 20.07 -0.20 13.49
C SER A 208 19.96 -1.73 13.61
N VAL A 209 20.86 -2.47 12.96
CA VAL A 209 20.87 -3.95 12.98
C VAL A 209 21.56 -4.44 14.24
N ALA A 210 20.83 -5.16 15.10
CA ALA A 210 21.41 -5.85 16.23
C ALA A 210 22.39 -6.93 15.74
N ASN A 211 23.59 -6.99 16.31
CA ASN A 211 24.65 -7.94 15.95
C ASN A 211 25.05 -7.89 14.47
N GLU A 212 25.41 -6.70 13.99
CA GLU A 212 25.83 -6.46 12.59
C GLU A 212 26.86 -7.50 12.07
N CYS A 213 27.83 -7.92 12.89
CA CYS A 213 28.81 -8.94 12.49
C CYS A 213 28.17 -10.28 12.10
N VAL A 214 27.15 -10.73 12.86
CA VAL A 214 26.44 -11.98 12.57
C VAL A 214 25.59 -11.82 11.32
N PHE A 215 24.94 -10.66 11.16
CA PHE A 215 24.15 -10.36 9.97
C PHE A 215 25.00 -10.29 8.70
N ARG A 216 26.17 -9.65 8.76
CA ARG A 216 27.13 -9.61 7.65
C ARG A 216 27.66 -11.00 7.30
N ALA A 217 27.94 -11.83 8.31
CA ALA A 217 28.32 -13.23 8.08
C ALA A 217 27.20 -13.99 7.34
N PHE A 218 25.95 -13.84 7.78
CA PHE A 218 24.78 -14.43 7.12
C PHE A 218 24.62 -13.96 5.66
N CYS A 219 24.85 -12.67 5.37
CA CYS A 219 24.81 -12.13 4.02
C CYS A 219 25.97 -12.66 3.16
N SER A 220 27.18 -12.79 3.73
CA SER A 220 28.36 -13.27 3.02
C SER A 220 28.25 -14.73 2.54
N GLU A 221 27.46 -15.55 3.24
CA GLU A 221 27.11 -16.91 2.79
C GLU A 221 26.22 -16.89 1.53
N ARG A 222 25.59 -15.75 1.21
CA ARG A 222 24.60 -15.57 0.15
C ARG A 222 24.99 -14.38 -0.72
N TYR A 223 26.05 -14.54 -1.50
CA TYR A 223 26.64 -13.48 -2.33
C TYR A 223 25.61 -12.68 -3.16
N GLU A 224 24.64 -13.34 -3.79
CA GLU A 224 23.60 -12.66 -4.58
C GLU A 224 22.71 -11.73 -3.73
N LEU A 225 22.40 -12.14 -2.49
CA LEU A 225 21.62 -11.33 -1.56
C LEU A 225 22.45 -10.14 -1.06
N ASP A 226 23.72 -10.39 -0.71
CA ASP A 226 24.63 -9.34 -0.26
C ASP A 226 24.82 -8.26 -1.33
N MET A 227 25.06 -8.66 -2.58
CA MET A 227 25.14 -7.73 -3.71
C MET A 227 23.85 -6.90 -3.87
N ALA A 228 22.68 -7.54 -3.82
CA ALA A 228 21.41 -6.84 -3.95
C ALA A 228 21.16 -5.85 -2.80
N ILE A 229 21.63 -6.17 -1.59
CA ILE A 229 21.58 -5.25 -0.44
C ILE A 229 22.52 -4.07 -0.66
N GLN A 230 23.77 -4.30 -1.09
CA GLN A 230 24.75 -3.24 -1.34
C GLN A 230 24.29 -2.29 -2.46
N GLU A 231 23.82 -2.84 -3.59
CA GLU A 231 23.24 -2.05 -4.68
C GLU A 231 22.09 -1.18 -4.16
N LYS A 232 21.25 -1.72 -3.28
CA LYS A 232 20.14 -0.96 -2.70
C LYS A 232 20.60 0.13 -1.73
N ILE A 233 21.70 -0.07 -0.99
CA ILE A 233 22.31 0.96 -0.16
C ILE A 233 22.83 2.10 -1.04
N GLU A 234 23.56 1.79 -2.11
CA GLU A 234 24.07 2.78 -3.07
C GLU A 234 22.94 3.58 -3.73
N GLU A 235 21.82 2.91 -4.09
CA GLU A 235 20.63 3.55 -4.63
C GLU A 235 20.03 4.55 -3.63
N LEU A 236 19.89 4.16 -2.36
CA LEU A 236 19.35 5.02 -1.29
C LEU A 236 20.24 6.24 -1.04
N ASP A 237 21.56 6.08 -1.05
CA ASP A 237 22.51 7.20 -0.92
C ASP A 237 22.43 8.15 -2.12
N GLY A 238 22.24 7.59 -3.33
CA GLY A 238 21.98 8.35 -4.54
C GLY A 238 20.64 9.12 -4.51
N GLU A 239 19.58 8.56 -3.91
CA GLU A 239 18.29 9.23 -3.72
C GLU A 239 18.40 10.40 -2.72
N GLU A 240 19.07 10.17 -1.59
CA GLU A 240 19.24 11.18 -0.54
C GLU A 240 20.01 12.41 -1.03
N THR A 241 21.08 12.20 -1.81
CA THR A 241 21.83 13.30 -2.42
C THR A 241 20.99 14.10 -3.44
N LYS A 242 20.11 13.44 -4.20
CA LYS A 242 19.17 14.11 -5.13
C LYS A 242 18.13 14.92 -4.37
N ASP A 243 17.57 14.37 -3.30
CA ASP A 243 16.56 15.07 -2.50
C ASP A 243 17.15 16.23 -1.71
N ALA A 244 18.38 16.10 -1.19
CA ALA A 244 19.13 17.20 -0.61
C ALA A 244 19.38 18.32 -1.64
N ARG A 245 19.76 17.98 -2.87
CA ARG A 245 19.92 18.96 -3.97
C ARG A 245 18.61 19.65 -4.32
N ARG A 246 17.51 18.91 -4.45
CA ARG A 246 16.17 19.46 -4.71
C ARG A 246 15.73 20.42 -3.61
N LYS A 247 15.99 20.09 -2.34
CA LYS A 247 15.68 20.95 -1.20
C LYS A 247 16.48 22.25 -1.24
N VAL A 248 17.80 22.16 -1.49
CA VAL A 248 18.67 23.35 -1.65
C VAL A 248 18.20 24.23 -2.81
N GLU A 249 17.82 23.64 -3.95
CA GLU A 249 17.33 24.39 -5.10
C GLU A 249 15.97 25.05 -4.82
N ALA A 250 15.06 24.35 -4.13
CA ALA A 250 13.78 24.91 -3.69
C ALA A 250 13.98 26.11 -2.74
N ASP A 251 14.89 25.99 -1.77
CA ASP A 251 15.23 27.07 -0.85
C ASP A 251 15.89 28.26 -1.56
N LYS A 252 16.75 27.99 -2.56
CA LYS A 252 17.35 29.03 -3.41
C LYS A 252 16.28 29.79 -4.19
N ARG A 253 15.36 29.08 -4.85
CA ARG A 253 14.24 29.69 -5.59
C ARG A 253 13.33 30.49 -4.66
N LYS A 254 13.12 30.02 -3.43
CA LYS A 254 12.36 30.75 -2.41
C LYS A 254 13.03 32.08 -2.05
N LYS A 255 14.34 32.06 -1.75
CA LYS A 255 15.13 33.27 -1.44
C LYS A 255 15.20 34.25 -2.62
N GLU A 256 15.36 33.76 -3.84
CA GLU A 256 15.30 34.58 -5.05
C GLU A 256 13.92 35.22 -5.27
N GLY A 257 12.84 34.47 -4.97
CA GLY A 257 11.48 34.99 -4.98
C GLY A 257 11.26 36.09 -3.93
N GLU A 258 11.77 35.90 -2.71
CA GLU A 258 11.68 36.88 -1.63
C GLU A 258 12.48 38.15 -1.94
N THR A 259 13.70 38.03 -2.44
CA THR A 259 14.54 39.18 -2.85
C THR A 259 13.92 39.97 -4.01
N ARG A 260 13.36 39.30 -5.02
CA ARG A 260 12.61 39.97 -6.09
C ARG A 260 11.39 40.71 -5.57
N ARG A 261 10.61 40.10 -4.66
CA ARG A 261 9.45 40.76 -4.03
C ARG A 261 9.88 41.98 -3.21
N ALA A 262 11.00 41.90 -2.50
CA ALA A 262 11.55 43.04 -1.75
C ALA A 262 12.00 44.18 -2.68
N MET A 263 12.67 43.86 -3.79
CA MET A 263 13.09 44.86 -4.78
C MET A 263 11.90 45.54 -5.46
N VAL A 264 10.86 44.79 -5.82
CA VAL A 264 9.61 45.36 -6.36
C VAL A 264 8.93 46.28 -5.33
N LYS A 265 8.88 45.88 -4.06
CA LYS A 265 8.34 46.74 -2.99
C LYS A 265 9.15 48.03 -2.82
N LEU A 266 10.47 47.95 -2.85
CA LEU A 266 11.35 49.13 -2.79
C LEU A 266 11.14 50.06 -3.99
N PHE A 267 11.00 49.51 -5.20
CA PHE A 267 10.73 50.29 -6.39
C PHE A 267 9.38 51.00 -6.31
N LEU A 268 8.31 50.30 -5.94
CA LEU A 268 6.98 50.88 -5.75
C LEU A 268 6.97 51.97 -4.66
N PHE A 269 7.72 51.75 -3.58
CA PHE A 269 7.84 52.74 -2.51
C PHE A 269 8.57 53.99 -2.98
N ALA A 270 9.64 53.85 -3.76
CA ALA A 270 10.36 54.99 -4.33
C ALA A 270 9.51 55.77 -5.35
N GLU A 271 8.73 55.07 -6.19
CA GLU A 271 7.80 55.70 -7.12
C GLU A 271 6.70 56.48 -6.39
N GLN A 272 6.18 55.91 -5.29
CA GLN A 272 5.20 56.59 -4.45
C GLN A 272 5.78 57.85 -3.79
N GLN A 273 7.02 57.82 -3.31
CA GLN A 273 7.69 59.01 -2.76
C GLN A 273 7.89 60.10 -3.82
N GLN A 274 8.31 59.76 -5.04
CA GLN A 274 8.43 60.74 -6.12
C GLN A 274 7.09 61.38 -6.51
N GLU A 275 6.01 60.59 -6.52
CA GLU A 275 4.67 61.10 -6.79
C GLU A 275 4.19 62.03 -5.67
N GLU A 276 4.46 61.70 -4.40
CA GLU A 276 4.16 62.58 -3.26
C GLU A 276 4.96 63.88 -3.30
N GLU A 277 6.26 63.83 -3.62
CA GLU A 277 7.09 65.02 -3.81
C GLU A 277 6.57 65.90 -4.96
N ARG A 278 6.11 65.30 -6.07
CA ARG A 278 5.52 66.05 -7.19
C ARG A 278 4.22 66.74 -6.78
N ARG A 279 3.34 66.05 -6.05
CA ARG A 279 2.10 66.64 -5.53
C ARG A 279 2.36 67.76 -4.54
N GLN A 280 3.40 67.62 -3.70
CA GLN A 280 3.77 68.66 -2.76
C GLN A 280 4.25 69.93 -3.49
N MET A 281 5.10 69.77 -4.51
CA MET A 281 5.52 70.90 -5.36
C MET A 281 4.33 71.55 -6.08
N GLU A 282 3.40 70.76 -6.62
CA GLU A 282 2.18 71.28 -7.27
C GLU A 282 1.32 72.10 -6.28
N MET A 283 1.15 71.64 -5.03
CA MET A 283 0.41 72.40 -4.00
C MET A 283 1.14 73.67 -3.54
N ASP A 284 2.48 73.61 -3.41
CA ASP A 284 3.28 74.77 -3.02
C ASP A 284 3.23 75.85 -4.13
N GLU A 285 3.29 75.46 -5.40
CA GLU A 285 3.10 76.35 -6.56
C GLU A 285 1.70 76.97 -6.60
N GLU A 286 0.64 76.20 -6.32
CA GLU A 286 -0.73 76.74 -6.22
C GLU A 286 -0.86 77.74 -5.06
N GLN A 287 -0.29 77.46 -3.89
CA GLN A 287 -0.31 78.39 -2.76
C GLN A 287 0.43 79.69 -3.07
N ASP A 288 1.59 79.62 -3.72
CA ASP A 288 2.34 80.79 -4.14
C ASP A 288 1.56 81.63 -5.18
N ALA A 289 0.85 80.96 -6.11
CA ALA A 289 -0.04 81.64 -7.05
C ALA A 289 -1.18 82.37 -6.33
N TYR A 290 -1.87 81.72 -5.38
CA TYR A 290 -2.93 82.34 -4.59
C TYR A 290 -2.44 83.52 -3.72
N GLN A 291 -1.26 83.43 -3.10
CA GLN A 291 -0.69 84.54 -2.33
C GLN A 291 -0.28 85.72 -3.21
N SER A 292 0.12 85.47 -4.46
CA SER A 292 0.44 86.51 -5.43
C SER A 292 -0.81 87.25 -5.93
N GLU A 293 -1.95 86.57 -6.06
CA GLU A 293 -3.25 87.17 -6.40
C GLU A 293 -3.88 87.93 -5.23
N GLY A 294 -3.72 87.44 -3.99
CA GLY A 294 -4.23 88.11 -2.77
C GLY A 294 -3.59 89.47 -2.47
N LYS A 295 -2.30 89.65 -2.80
CA LYS A 295 -1.61 90.96 -2.69
C LYS A 295 -2.05 91.99 -3.73
N GLY A 296 -2.87 91.60 -4.70
CA GLY A 296 -3.48 92.50 -5.70
C GLY A 296 -4.76 93.20 -5.23
N GLN A 297 -5.39 92.76 -4.11
CA GLN A 297 -6.63 93.36 -3.60
C GLN A 297 -6.51 94.00 -2.20
N GLU A 298 -5.40 93.82 -1.48
CA GLU A 298 -5.21 94.33 -0.11
C GLU A 298 -4.60 95.75 -0.01
N VAL A 299 -4.74 96.59 -1.04
CA VAL A 299 -4.35 98.03 -0.99
C VAL A 299 -5.58 98.96 -0.91
N GLN A 300 -6.81 98.43 -0.86
CA GLN A 300 -8.00 99.27 -0.83
C GLN A 300 -9.09 98.75 0.09
N GLU A 301 -8.84 98.72 1.40
CA GLU A 301 -9.88 99.14 2.35
C GLU A 301 -9.30 99.55 3.71
N ARG A 302 -9.61 100.80 4.06
CA ARG A 302 -9.31 101.48 5.32
C ARG A 302 -10.08 100.81 6.47
N GLY A 303 -9.54 100.96 7.68
CA GLY A 303 -10.11 100.41 8.89
C GLY A 303 -11.44 101.02 9.33
N VAL A 304 -12.00 100.47 10.40
CA VAL A 304 -12.86 101.10 11.43
C VAL A 304 -12.89 100.15 12.63
N ASP A 305 -13.11 100.77 13.79
CA ASP A 305 -13.00 100.33 15.19
C ASP A 305 -13.70 99.03 15.63
N GLY A 306 -13.11 98.45 16.69
CA GLY A 306 -13.76 98.27 18.00
C GLY A 306 -14.86 97.21 18.16
N GLY A 307 -14.62 96.24 19.05
CA GLY A 307 -15.71 95.40 19.58
C GLY A 307 -15.27 94.17 20.35
N THR A 308 -15.63 94.14 21.62
CA THR A 308 -15.25 93.17 22.66
C THR A 308 -16.17 91.93 22.69
N VAL A 309 -15.73 90.87 23.42
CA VAL A 309 -16.53 89.90 24.23
C VAL A 309 -16.92 88.52 23.62
N VAL A 310 -16.20 87.47 24.10
CA VAL A 310 -16.67 86.26 24.86
C VAL A 310 -17.20 84.98 24.15
N THR A 311 -16.55 83.85 24.52
CA THR A 311 -16.95 82.40 24.61
C THR A 311 -17.54 81.71 23.37
N GLU A 312 -17.38 80.41 23.08
CA GLU A 312 -17.47 79.22 23.94
C GLU A 312 -17.00 77.96 23.16
N HIS A 313 -16.87 76.85 23.89
CA HIS A 313 -16.49 75.48 23.51
C HIS A 313 -16.92 74.93 22.13
N SER A 314 -16.09 74.04 21.54
CA SER A 314 -16.58 72.76 20.99
C SER A 314 -15.47 71.73 20.75
N THR A 315 -15.65 70.56 21.36
CA THR A 315 -14.95 69.28 21.25
C THR A 315 -15.33 68.49 19.99
N TYR A 316 -14.37 67.85 19.29
CA TYR A 316 -14.46 66.52 18.64
C TYR A 316 -13.00 66.08 18.34
N ALA A 317 -12.41 65.02 18.89
CA ALA A 317 -12.70 63.58 18.82
C ALA A 317 -12.56 62.97 17.42
N THR A 318 -11.41 62.33 17.14
CA THR A 318 -11.18 61.17 16.23
C THR A 318 -9.67 60.96 16.10
N SER A 319 -9.08 59.78 16.01
CA SER A 319 -9.45 58.41 16.30
C SER A 319 -8.13 57.65 16.25
N THR A 320 -7.67 57.14 17.39
CA THR A 320 -6.53 56.22 17.47
C THR A 320 -7.05 54.84 17.10
N MET A 321 -6.70 54.36 15.91
CA MET A 321 -6.76 52.92 15.61
C MET A 321 -5.34 52.37 15.51
N GLY A 322 -4.96 51.64 16.55
CA GLY A 322 -3.85 50.70 16.50
C GLY A 322 -4.20 49.51 15.62
N ILE A 323 -3.17 48.93 15.01
CA ILE A 323 -3.16 47.54 14.58
C ILE A 323 -2.04 46.86 15.34
N ALA A 324 -2.44 45.82 16.07
CA ALA A 324 -1.59 44.97 16.89
C ALA A 324 -0.68 44.07 16.05
N TRP A 325 0.37 43.60 16.73
CA TRP A 325 1.31 42.57 16.31
C TRP A 325 0.64 41.20 16.16
#